data_AF-A0A8J6MM70-F1
#
_entry.id   AF-A0A8J6MM70-F1
#
_cell.length_a   1.000
_cell.length_b   1.000
_cell.length_c   1.000
_cell.angle_alpha   90.00
_cell.angle_beta   90.00
_cell.angle_gamma   90.00
#
_symmetry.space_group_name_H-M   'P 1'
#
loop_
_entity.id
_entity.type
_entity.pdbx_description
1 polymer ?
#
loop_
_entity_poly.entity_id
_entity_poly.type
_entity_poly.pdbx_seq_one_letter_code
_entity_poly.pdbx_strand_id
1 'polypeptide(L)'
;MQAVELYPIQNSLILRARGVELLVLPVHIEALKELKDTKAFADYFLQTAMVNRAARKLYEAWLKKDNTLWRRVFHSVMNDFNENSAEGDAAVAAK
;
A
#
# COMPACT_ATOMS: atom_id res chain seq x y z
N MET A 1 -7.49 -20.97 -1.84
CA MET A 1 -7.17 -19.81 -2.71
C MET A 1 -5.90 -19.18 -2.17
N GLN A 2 -4.92 -18.85 -3.00
CA GLN A 2 -3.74 -18.10 -2.54
C GLN A 2 -4.18 -16.68 -2.15
N ALA A 3 -3.84 -16.26 -0.93
CA ALA A 3 -4.07 -14.91 -0.46
C ALA A 3 -3.22 -13.92 -1.28
N VAL A 4 -3.69 -12.68 -1.43
CA VAL A 4 -2.85 -11.62 -1.97
C VAL A 4 -1.71 -11.37 -0.98
N GLU A 5 -0.48 -11.27 -1.42
CA GLU A 5 0.67 -10.95 -0.58
C GLU A 5 0.95 -9.44 -0.70
N LEU A 6 1.26 -8.78 0.41
CA LEU A 6 1.61 -7.36 0.45
C LEU A 6 3.10 -7.23 0.76
N TYR A 7 3.81 -6.47 -0.07
CA TYR A 7 5.22 -6.19 0.11
C TYR A 7 5.43 -4.67 0.15
N PRO A 8 5.60 -4.07 1.34
CA PRO A 8 6.07 -2.70 1.47
C PRO A 8 7.57 -2.64 1.14
N ILE A 9 7.95 -1.86 0.11
CA ILE A 9 9.34 -1.73 -0.36
C ILE A 9 9.60 -0.27 -0.73
N GLN A 10 10.58 0.39 -0.09
CA GLN A 10 11.01 1.76 -0.44
C GLN A 10 9.83 2.75 -0.62
N ASN A 11 8.97 2.87 0.40
CA ASN A 11 7.72 3.66 0.34
C ASN A 11 6.72 3.25 -0.75
N SER A 12 6.95 2.17 -1.50
CA SER A 12 5.99 1.59 -2.45
C SER A 12 5.28 0.40 -1.83
N LEU A 13 4.05 0.11 -2.28
CA LEU A 13 3.34 -1.11 -1.90
C LEU A 13 3.14 -2.00 -3.12
N ILE A 14 3.64 -3.23 -3.06
CA ILE A 14 3.38 -4.25 -4.07
C ILE A 14 2.33 -5.23 -3.55
N LEU A 15 1.27 -5.43 -4.32
CA LEU A 15 0.28 -6.47 -4.08
C LEU A 15 0.48 -7.58 -5.10
N ARG A 16 0.79 -8.79 -4.65
CA ARG A 16 1.08 -9.95 -5.52
C ARG A 16 0.04 -11.05 -5.33
N ALA A 17 -0.48 -11.60 -6.41
CA ALA A 17 -1.28 -12.82 -6.38
C ALA A 17 -1.18 -13.58 -7.70
N ARG A 18 -0.93 -14.90 -7.64
CA ARG A 18 -0.93 -15.81 -8.80
C ARG A 18 -0.04 -15.34 -9.97
N GLY A 19 1.15 -14.81 -9.66
CA GLY A 19 2.09 -14.29 -10.66
C GLY A 19 1.72 -12.94 -11.27
N VAL A 20 0.69 -12.26 -10.73
CA VAL A 20 0.33 -10.90 -11.12
C VAL A 20 0.65 -9.94 -9.98
N GLU A 21 1.18 -8.77 -10.32
CA GLU A 21 1.61 -7.74 -9.38
C GLU A 21 0.91 -6.41 -9.67
N LEU A 22 0.51 -5.73 -8.61
CA LEU A 22 0.07 -4.34 -8.63
C LEU A 22 1.04 -3.51 -7.81
N LEU A 23 1.61 -2.48 -8.43
CA LEU A 23 2.50 -1.53 -7.79
C LEU A 23 1.73 -0.25 -7.44
N VAL A 24 1.85 0.18 -6.19
CA VAL A 24 1.43 1.49 -5.72
C VAL A 24 2.69 2.31 -5.46
N LEU A 25 2.81 3.42 -6.19
CA LEU A 25 4.01 4.27 -6.18
C LEU A 25 4.16 5.05 -4.86
N PRO A 26 5.40 5.45 -4.49
CA PRO A 26 5.67 6.17 -3.25
C PRO A 26 4.85 7.44 -3.07
N VAL A 27 4.70 8.23 -4.14
CA VAL A 27 3.92 9.47 -4.13
C VAL A 27 2.47 9.23 -3.69
N HIS A 28 1.89 8.09 -4.05
CA HIS A 28 0.54 7.74 -3.65
C HIS A 28 0.49 7.21 -2.23
N ILE A 29 1.51 6.48 -1.78
CA ILE A 29 1.60 6.02 -0.40
C ILE A 29 1.70 7.20 0.57
N GLU A 30 2.51 8.21 0.26
CA GLU A 30 2.62 9.44 1.04
C GLU A 30 1.28 10.18 1.13
N ALA A 31 0.62 10.40 -0.02
CA ALA A 31 -0.71 11.02 -0.04
C ALA A 31 -1.76 10.21 0.74
N LEU A 32 -1.70 8.87 0.65
CA LEU A 32 -2.61 7.98 1.37
C LEU A 32 -2.40 8.03 2.89
N LYS A 33 -1.17 8.23 3.39
CA LYS A 33 -0.89 8.38 4.83
C LYS A 33 -1.52 9.63 5.43
N GLU A 34 -1.69 10.69 4.65
CA GLU A 34 -2.30 11.94 5.10
C GLU A 34 -3.83 11.81 5.24
N LEU A 35 -4.44 10.86 4.53
CA LEU A 35 -5.89 10.64 4.52
C LEU A 35 -6.34 9.79 5.70
N LYS A 36 -6.68 10.45 6.81
CA LYS A 36 -7.22 9.80 8.03
C LYS A 36 -8.65 9.27 7.88
N ASP A 37 -9.41 9.81 6.92
CA ASP A 37 -10.75 9.33 6.62
C ASP A 37 -10.69 8.09 5.71
N THR A 38 -11.26 6.99 6.19
CA THR A 38 -11.30 5.70 5.48
C THR A 38 -11.99 5.81 4.13
N LYS A 39 -13.01 6.68 4.00
CA LYS A 39 -13.71 6.88 2.72
C LYS A 39 -12.83 7.63 1.72
N ALA A 40 -12.26 8.76 2.13
CA ALA A 40 -11.31 9.50 1.29
C ALA A 40 -10.10 8.64 0.88
N PHE A 41 -9.59 7.81 1.79
CA PHE A 41 -8.51 6.85 1.50
C PHE A 41 -8.93 5.83 0.43
N ALA A 42 -10.13 5.26 0.53
CA ALA A 42 -10.68 4.33 -0.46
C ALA A 42 -10.83 4.97 -1.84
N ASP A 43 -11.40 6.17 -1.88
CA ASP A 43 -11.62 6.90 -3.12
C ASP A 43 -10.27 7.24 -3.78
N TYR A 44 -9.30 7.74 -3.03
CA TYR A 44 -7.97 8.04 -3.56
C TYR A 44 -7.23 6.78 -4.03
N PHE A 45 -7.25 5.70 -3.24
CA PHE A 45 -6.57 4.46 -3.58
C PHE A 45 -7.11 3.88 -4.89
N LEU A 46 -8.43 3.81 -5.01
CA LEU A 46 -9.07 3.24 -6.20
C LEU A 46 -9.01 4.18 -7.39
N GLN A 47 -9.16 5.49 -7.24
CA GLN A 47 -9.26 6.39 -8.40
C GLN A 47 -7.91 6.92 -8.87
N THR A 48 -6.96 7.12 -7.95
CA THR A 48 -5.71 7.85 -8.19
C THR A 48 -4.49 6.93 -8.05
N ALA A 49 -4.39 6.19 -6.95
CA ALA A 49 -3.21 5.35 -6.69
C ALA A 49 -3.11 4.15 -7.67
N MET A 50 -4.26 3.67 -8.14
CA MET A 50 -4.34 2.67 -9.20
C MET A 50 -4.24 3.33 -10.58
N VAL A 51 -3.04 3.26 -11.16
CA VAL A 51 -2.62 3.99 -12.37
C VAL A 51 -3.50 3.73 -13.60
N ASN A 52 -4.20 2.59 -13.68
CA ASN A 52 -5.04 2.27 -14.83
C ASN A 52 -6.31 1.47 -14.49
N ARG A 53 -7.27 1.44 -15.44
CA ARG A 53 -8.55 0.72 -15.29
C ARG A 53 -8.38 -0.79 -15.07
N ALA A 54 -7.35 -1.41 -15.66
CA ALA A 54 -7.12 -2.84 -15.51
C ALA A 54 -6.68 -3.20 -14.09
N ALA A 55 -5.78 -2.41 -13.50
CA ALA A 55 -5.33 -2.54 -12.13
C ALA A 55 -6.48 -2.41 -11.13
N ARG A 56 -7.38 -1.43 -11.33
CA ARG A 56 -8.60 -1.26 -10.53
C ARG A 56 -9.49 -2.49 -10.56
N LYS A 57 -9.81 -2.98 -11.76
CA LYS A 57 -10.63 -4.19 -11.93
C LYS A 57 -9.99 -5.43 -11.31
N LEU A 58 -8.66 -5.56 -11.43
CA LEU A 58 -7.93 -6.67 -10.83
C LEU A 58 -8.01 -6.62 -9.31
N TYR A 59 -7.75 -5.45 -8.73
CA TYR A 59 -7.86 -5.23 -7.30
C TYR A 59 -9.28 -5.52 -6.78
N GLU A 60 -10.32 -5.02 -7.46
CA GLU A 60 -11.72 -5.32 -7.13
C GLU A 60 -12.02 -6.83 -7.22
N ALA A 61 -11.47 -7.54 -8.21
CA ALA A 61 -11.64 -8.98 -8.35
C ALA A 61 -10.94 -9.76 -7.23
N TRP A 62 -9.82 -9.25 -6.71
CA TRP A 62 -9.16 -9.80 -5.53
C TRP A 62 -9.97 -9.51 -4.26
N LEU A 63 -10.46 -8.29 -4.10
CA LEU A 63 -11.28 -7.89 -2.95
C LEU A 63 -12.56 -8.73 -2.82
N LYS A 64 -13.21 -9.07 -3.94
CA LYS A 64 -14.38 -9.98 -3.96
C LYS A 64 -14.07 -11.39 -3.45
N LYS A 65 -12.80 -11.81 -3.49
CA LYS A 65 -12.35 -13.14 -3.06
C LYS A 65 -11.71 -13.11 -1.67
N ASP A 66 -11.18 -11.97 -1.26
CA ASP A 66 -10.55 -11.73 0.03
C ASP A 66 -11.05 -10.40 0.61
N ASN A 67 -12.10 -10.48 1.42
CA ASN A 67 -12.70 -9.32 2.08
C ASN A 67 -11.75 -8.66 3.12
N THR A 68 -10.66 -9.35 3.51
CA THR A 68 -9.67 -8.82 4.44
C THR A 68 -8.59 -8.00 3.74
N LEU A 69 -8.50 -8.09 2.41
CA LEU A 69 -7.50 -7.40 1.60
C LEU A 69 -7.47 -5.90 1.87
N TRP A 70 -8.64 -5.26 1.89
CA TRP A 70 -8.74 -3.83 2.14
C TRP A 70 -8.15 -3.43 3.49
N ARG A 71 -8.52 -4.17 4.55
CA ARG A 71 -8.04 -3.90 5.91
C ARG A 71 -6.52 -4.05 5.99
N ARG A 72 -5.96 -5.06 5.31
CA ARG A 72 -4.52 -5.29 5.23
C ARG A 72 -3.79 -4.18 4.47
N VAL A 73 -4.32 -3.72 3.34
CA VAL A 73 -3.76 -2.58 2.59
C VAL A 73 -3.75 -1.33 3.46
N PHE A 74 -4.89 -1.00 4.07
CA PHE A 74 -5.00 0.16 4.95
C PHE A 74 -4.02 0.08 6.13
N HIS A 75 -3.96 -1.06 6.81
CA HIS A 75 -3.00 -1.29 7.90
C HIS A 75 -1.56 -1.12 7.41
N SER A 76 -1.22 -1.73 6.27
CA SER A 76 0.14 -1.68 5.76
C SER A 76 0.59 -0.26 5.41
N VAL A 77 -0.27 0.51 4.74
CA VAL A 77 0.00 1.91 4.41
C VAL A 77 0.18 2.78 5.66
N MET A 78 -0.68 2.60 6.67
CA MET A 78 -0.71 3.45 7.87
C MET A 78 0.34 3.06 8.93
N ASN A 79 0.67 1.78 9.06
CA ASN A 79 1.51 1.27 10.15
C ASN A 79 2.86 0.76 9.68
N ASP A 80 2.91 -0.06 8.63
CA ASP A 80 4.15 -0.76 8.25
C ASP A 80 5.19 0.18 7.61
N PHE A 81 4.77 1.31 7.04
CA PHE A 81 5.69 2.33 6.52
C PHE A 81 6.10 3.39 7.56
N ASN A 82 5.71 3.26 8.84
CA ASN A 82 6.23 4.10 9.92
C ASN A 82 7.47 3.51 10.59
N GLU A 83 7.75 2.22 10.41
CA GLU A 83 8.89 1.55 11.07
C GLU A 83 10.24 1.83 10.39
N ASN A 84 10.26 2.23 9.11
CA ASN A 84 11.50 2.61 8.41
C ASN A 84 12.01 4.03 8.71
N SER A 85 11.36 4.78 9.61
CA SER A 85 11.83 6.10 10.04
C SER A 85 12.68 6.05 11.32
N ALA A 86 12.98 4.88 11.88
CA ALA A 86 13.65 4.74 13.18
C ALA A 86 15.15 4.36 13.13
N GLU A 87 15.71 4.01 11.97
CA GLU A 87 17.16 3.72 11.83
C GLU A 87 17.82 4.69 10.84
N GLY A 88 18.08 5.91 11.29
CA GLY A 88 18.78 6.90 10.45
C GLY A 88 19.56 7.99 11.18
N ASP A 89 19.50 8.08 12.51
CA ASP A 89 20.02 9.25 13.25
C ASP A 89 20.98 8.88 14.40
N ALA A 90 21.78 7.82 14.24
CA ALA A 90 22.73 7.36 15.26
C ALA A 90 24.20 7.23 14.79
N ALA A 91 24.60 7.89 13.68
CA ALA A 91 25.94 7.68 13.12
C ALA A 91 26.82 8.94 12.91
N VAL A 92 26.40 10.15 13.29
CA VAL A 92 27.25 11.36 13.13
C VAL A 92 27.28 12.21 14.40
N ALA A 93 27.79 11.66 15.49
CA ALA A 93 28.21 12.42 16.67
C ALA A 93 29.37 11.73 17.40
N ALA A 94 30.45 11.43 16.66
CA ALA A 94 31.72 11.04 17.25
C ALA A 94 32.86 11.48 16.32
N LYS A 95 33.19 12.77 16.36
CA LYS A 95 34.52 13.24 16.01
C LYS A 95 34.86 14.53 16.74
#